data_AF-A0A9D8B1Q9-F1
#
_entry.id   AF-A0A9D8B1Q9-F1
#
_cell.length_a   1.000
_cell.length_b   1.000
_cell.length_c   1.000
_cell.angle_alpha   90.00
_cell.angle_beta   90.00
_cell.angle_gamma   90.00
#
_symmetry.space_group_name_H-M   'P 1'
#
loop_
_entity.id
_entity.type
_entity.pdbx_description
1 polymer ?
#
loop_
_entity_poly.entity_id
_entity_poly.type
_entity_poly.pdbx_seq_one_letter_code
_entity_poly.pdbx_strand_id
1 'polypeptide(L)'
;MKRDGLKYLTRREKQALAEYLTRLREQFGDQVQRVILYGSKVRGDFDAESDIDVFIVFDKLDQTREDTLTWLALDVDLKYNILLSDFLVNRERFARMAEIQEPLYQDLMSEGVDLWTRTPAALFTFGSPKRKTTSNGRAPSLSKGAIAKRSVARTTRSLPSRPRRS
;
A
#
# COMPACT_ATOMS: atom_id res chain seq x y z
N MET A 1 13.97 0.26 -1.49
CA MET A 1 14.04 -0.54 -0.24
C MET A 1 14.96 0.19 0.73
N LYS A 2 14.44 0.64 1.88
CA LYS A 2 15.24 1.34 2.90
C LYS A 2 16.21 0.32 3.50
N ARG A 3 17.50 0.46 3.22
CA ARG A 3 18.52 -0.58 3.47
C ARG A 3 18.86 -0.81 4.96
N ASP A 4 18.35 0.02 5.87
CA ASP A 4 18.76 0.02 7.29
C ASP A 4 17.62 -0.22 8.29
N GLY A 5 16.40 -0.54 7.86
CA GLY A 5 15.23 -0.57 8.76
C GLY A 5 15.23 -1.68 9.83
N LEU A 6 16.17 -2.61 9.77
CA LEU A 6 16.40 -3.65 10.79
C LEU A 6 17.58 -3.32 11.72
N LYS A 7 18.23 -2.15 11.57
CA LYS A 7 19.48 -1.83 12.29
C LYS A 7 19.30 -1.77 13.80
N TYR A 8 18.12 -1.37 14.24
CA TYR A 8 17.78 -1.15 15.64
C TYR A 8 17.30 -2.41 16.37
N LEU A 9 16.98 -3.47 15.61
CA LEU A 9 16.66 -4.76 16.20
C LEU A 9 17.95 -5.41 16.73
N THR A 10 17.89 -5.84 17.98
CA THR A 10 18.90 -6.68 18.63
C THR A 10 19.01 -8.02 17.91
N ARG A 11 20.08 -8.76 18.20
CA ARG A 11 20.26 -10.11 17.65
C ARG A 11 19.09 -11.04 18.02
N ARG A 12 18.58 -10.95 19.24
CA ARG A 12 17.45 -11.78 19.72
C ARG A 12 16.16 -11.43 19.00
N GLU A 13 15.84 -10.15 18.89
CA GLU A 13 14.66 -9.67 18.17
C GLU A 13 14.69 -10.08 16.69
N LYS A 14 15.87 -10.02 16.04
CA LYS A 14 16.04 -10.52 14.66
C LYS A 14 15.78 -12.03 14.53
N GLN A 15 16.22 -12.82 15.51
CA GLN A 15 15.98 -14.25 15.53
C GLN A 15 14.50 -14.58 15.78
N ALA A 16 13.87 -13.88 16.72
CA ALA A 16 12.44 -13.99 17.00
C ALA A 16 11.59 -13.66 15.77
N LEU A 17 11.85 -12.50 15.14
CA LEU A 17 11.17 -12.09 13.91
C LEU A 17 11.37 -13.10 12.77
N ALA A 18 12.59 -13.60 12.57
CA ALA A 18 12.86 -14.59 11.54
C ALA A 18 12.09 -15.91 11.78
N GLU A 19 12.01 -16.37 13.03
CA GLU A 19 11.24 -17.55 13.38
C GLU A 19 9.73 -17.34 13.20
N TYR A 20 9.21 -16.20 13.67
CA TYR A 20 7.82 -15.81 13.48
C TYR A 20 7.44 -15.81 11.99
N LEU A 21 8.23 -15.14 11.14
CA LEU A 21 8.00 -15.09 9.69
C LEU A 21 8.08 -16.47 9.03
N THR A 22 8.99 -17.33 9.50
CA THR A 22 9.13 -18.70 8.98
C THR A 22 7.86 -19.51 9.25
N ARG A 23 7.39 -19.52 10.51
CA ARG A 23 6.18 -20.24 10.91
C ARG A 23 4.92 -19.64 10.25
N LEU A 24 4.83 -18.31 10.16
CA LEU A 24 3.76 -17.62 9.44
C LEU A 24 3.69 -18.07 7.98
N ARG A 25 4.84 -18.18 7.30
CA ARG A 25 4.90 -18.62 5.91
C ARG A 25 4.53 -20.09 5.75
N GLU A 26 4.98 -20.95 6.66
CA GLU A 26 4.65 -22.38 6.65
C GLU A 26 3.15 -22.64 6.83
N GLN A 27 2.49 -21.89 7.72
CA GLN A 27 1.07 -22.07 8.01
C GLN A 27 0.15 -21.31 7.05
N PHE A 28 0.54 -20.09 6.66
CA PHE A 28 -0.33 -19.13 5.98
C PHE A 28 0.28 -18.51 4.71
N GLY A 29 1.35 -19.10 4.17
CA GLY A 29 2.03 -18.73 2.92
C GLY A 29 1.12 -18.19 1.82
N ASP A 30 0.09 -18.96 1.47
CA ASP A 30 -0.81 -18.65 0.37
C ASP A 30 -1.95 -17.69 0.72
N GLN A 31 -2.03 -17.24 1.97
CA GLN A 31 -3.09 -16.38 2.46
C GLN A 31 -2.56 -15.00 2.85
N VAL A 32 -1.27 -14.89 3.18
CA VAL A 32 -0.61 -13.61 3.47
C VAL A 32 -0.20 -12.91 2.17
N GLN A 33 -0.64 -11.65 2.03
CA GLN A 33 -0.33 -10.78 0.91
C GLN A 33 0.92 -9.94 1.17
N ARG A 34 1.06 -9.43 2.40
CA ARG A 34 2.13 -8.52 2.77
C ARG A 34 2.42 -8.58 4.26
N VAL A 35 3.70 -8.45 4.62
CA VAL A 35 4.17 -8.28 6.00
C VAL A 35 5.11 -7.07 6.04
N ILE A 36 4.82 -6.13 6.93
CA ILE A 36 5.56 -4.87 7.07
C ILE A 36 6.01 -4.74 8.52
N LEU A 37 7.30 -4.57 8.75
CA LEU A 37 7.81 -4.12 10.04
C LEU A 37 7.64 -2.60 10.14
N TYR A 38 7.14 -2.10 11.26
CA TYR A 38 6.96 -0.67 11.49
C TYR A 38 7.25 -0.29 12.94
N GLY A 39 6.84 0.90 13.34
CA GLY A 39 6.91 1.34 14.73
C GLY A 39 8.28 1.88 15.13
N SER A 40 8.47 2.01 16.44
CA SER A 40 9.59 2.77 17.02
C SER A 40 10.95 2.13 16.73
N LYS A 41 11.00 0.79 16.64
CA LYS A 41 12.20 0.03 16.25
C LYS A 41 12.60 0.28 14.79
N VAL A 42 11.70 0.74 13.93
CA VAL A 42 12.06 1.12 12.55
C VAL A 42 12.50 2.58 12.47
N ARG A 43 11.79 3.47 13.18
CA ARG A 43 12.11 4.91 13.24
C ARG A 43 13.41 5.21 14.00
N GLY A 44 13.73 4.42 15.03
CA GLY A 44 14.88 4.63 15.90
C GLY A 44 14.60 5.46 17.14
N ASP A 45 13.34 5.73 17.46
CA ASP A 45 12.86 6.44 18.66
C ASP A 45 12.34 5.48 19.76
N PHE A 46 12.81 4.23 19.73
CA PHE A 46 12.47 3.18 20.69
C PHE A 46 13.25 3.29 22.01
N ASP A 47 12.70 2.71 23.06
CA ASP A 47 13.35 2.49 24.36
C ASP A 47 13.64 1.00 24.61
N ALA A 48 14.16 0.69 25.80
CA ALA A 48 14.55 -0.68 26.16
C ALA A 48 13.36 -1.65 26.27
N GLU A 49 12.14 -1.14 26.47
CA GLU A 49 10.91 -1.93 26.66
C GLU A 49 10.06 -2.00 25.39
N SER A 50 10.48 -1.32 24.33
CA SER A 50 9.72 -1.23 23.08
C SER A 50 9.59 -2.57 22.36
N ASP A 51 8.36 -2.83 21.91
CA ASP A 51 7.95 -4.02 21.17
C ASP A 51 8.45 -4.03 19.72
N ILE A 52 8.34 -5.19 19.07
CA ILE A 52 8.50 -5.35 17.62
C ILE A 52 7.12 -5.29 16.96
N ASP A 53 6.82 -4.22 16.25
CA ASP A 53 5.52 -4.03 15.57
C ASP A 53 5.50 -4.62 14.15
N VAL A 54 4.63 -5.59 13.90
CA VAL A 54 4.49 -6.28 12.62
C VAL A 54 3.07 -6.14 12.08
N PHE A 55 2.93 -5.51 10.90
CA PHE A 55 1.65 -5.38 10.23
C PHE A 55 1.49 -6.47 9.17
N ILE A 56 0.38 -7.21 9.21
CA ILE A 56 0.15 -8.35 8.32
C ILE A 56 -1.16 -8.17 7.56
N VAL A 57 -1.06 -8.25 6.24
CA VAL A 57 -2.20 -8.20 5.33
C VAL A 57 -2.52 -9.62 4.85
N PHE A 58 -3.69 -10.11 5.21
CA PHE A 58 -4.27 -11.35 4.72
C PHE A 58 -5.19 -11.10 3.52
N ASP A 59 -5.36 -12.10 2.66
CA ASP A 59 -6.43 -12.09 1.65
C ASP A 59 -7.79 -12.11 2.32
N LYS A 60 -7.98 -13.06 3.25
CA LYS A 60 -9.14 -13.16 4.14
C LYS A 60 -8.66 -13.45 5.56
N LEU A 61 -9.30 -12.81 6.52
CA LEU A 61 -9.00 -12.96 7.94
C LEU A 61 -10.29 -13.38 8.67
N ASP A 62 -10.19 -14.38 9.53
CA ASP A 62 -11.23 -14.81 10.45
C ASP A 62 -10.64 -15.04 11.84
N GLN A 63 -11.52 -15.18 12.83
CA GLN A 63 -11.12 -15.31 14.24
C GLN A 63 -10.14 -16.47 14.46
N THR A 64 -10.34 -17.60 13.79
CA THR A 64 -9.45 -18.76 13.94
C THR A 64 -8.02 -18.45 13.51
N ARG A 65 -7.83 -17.68 12.42
CA ARG A 65 -6.48 -17.24 12.01
C ARG A 65 -5.89 -16.22 12.97
N GLU A 66 -6.69 -15.27 13.45
CA GLU A 66 -6.26 -14.28 14.44
C GLU A 66 -5.79 -14.97 15.73
N ASP A 67 -6.57 -15.91 16.25
CA ASP A 67 -6.22 -16.68 17.44
C ASP A 67 -4.94 -17.50 17.21
N THR A 68 -4.82 -18.16 16.05
CA THR A 68 -3.63 -18.96 15.73
C THR A 68 -2.36 -18.11 15.68
N LEU A 69 -2.44 -16.90 15.11
CA LEU A 69 -1.31 -15.98 15.08
C LEU A 69 -0.97 -15.40 16.44
N THR A 70 -1.99 -15.12 17.26
CA THR A 70 -1.80 -14.68 18.64
C THR A 70 -1.02 -15.74 19.43
N TRP A 71 -1.37 -17.02 19.29
CA TRP A 71 -0.62 -18.11 19.92
C TRP A 71 0.80 -18.26 19.37
N LEU A 72 0.98 -18.10 18.06
CA LEU A 72 2.29 -18.15 17.41
C LEU A 72 3.20 -17.01 17.90
N ALA A 73 2.68 -15.78 18.01
CA ALA A 73 3.40 -14.63 18.56
C ALA A 73 3.81 -14.90 20.01
N LEU A 74 2.87 -15.34 20.84
CA LEU A 74 3.13 -15.65 22.25
C LEU A 74 4.23 -16.71 22.44
N ASP A 75 4.24 -17.77 21.63
CA ASP A 75 5.28 -18.79 21.65
C ASP A 75 6.67 -18.20 21.36
N VAL A 76 6.75 -17.27 20.39
CA VAL A 76 7.99 -16.60 20.00
C VAL A 76 8.44 -15.63 21.10
N ASP A 77 7.52 -14.86 21.65
CA ASP A 77 7.77 -13.89 22.73
C ASP A 77 8.37 -14.58 23.95
N LEU A 78 7.75 -15.67 24.41
CA LEU A 78 8.23 -16.46 25.53
C LEU A 78 9.59 -17.11 25.26
N LYS A 79 9.81 -17.64 24.05
CA LYS A 79 11.06 -18.31 23.67
C LYS A 79 12.25 -17.35 23.66
N TYR A 80 12.05 -16.13 23.16
CA TYR A 80 13.12 -15.16 22.97
C TYR A 80 13.20 -14.10 24.07
N ASN A 81 12.21 -14.07 24.97
CA ASN A 81 12.03 -13.04 26.00
C ASN A 81 12.01 -11.65 25.36
N ILE A 82 11.11 -11.47 24.39
CA ILE A 82 10.84 -10.23 23.65
C ILE A 82 9.31 -10.02 23.60
N LEU A 83 8.89 -8.85 23.12
CA LEU A 83 7.48 -8.54 22.85
C LEU A 83 7.30 -8.30 21.36
N LEU A 84 6.43 -9.07 20.72
CA LEU A 84 6.05 -8.94 19.31
C LEU A 84 4.57 -8.58 19.25
N SER A 85 4.27 -7.41 18.71
CA SER A 85 2.89 -6.97 18.48
C SER A 85 2.55 -7.16 17.01
N ASP A 86 1.57 -8.02 16.72
CA ASP A 86 1.05 -8.17 15.36
C ASP A 86 -0.29 -7.44 15.16
N PHE A 87 -0.37 -6.69 14.05
CA PHE A 87 -1.60 -6.02 13.64
C PHE A 87 -2.11 -6.64 12.34
N LEU A 88 -3.22 -7.37 12.46
CA LEU A 88 -3.77 -8.19 11.38
C LEU A 88 -4.92 -7.46 10.68
N VAL A 89 -4.87 -7.41 9.35
CA VAL A 89 -5.98 -6.90 8.53
C VAL A 89 -6.21 -7.79 7.32
N ASN A 90 -7.45 -7.82 6.83
CA ASN A 90 -7.73 -8.35 5.51
C ASN A 90 -7.45 -7.30 4.41
N ARG A 91 -7.50 -7.77 3.17
CA ARG A 91 -7.22 -6.97 1.97
C ARG A 91 -8.17 -5.77 1.85
N GLU A 92 -9.45 -5.95 2.17
CA GLU A 92 -10.46 -4.89 2.07
C GLU A 92 -10.21 -3.78 3.08
N ARG A 93 -9.85 -4.10 4.33
CA ARG A 93 -9.49 -3.10 5.35
C ARG A 93 -8.23 -2.35 4.92
N PHE A 94 -7.20 -3.06 4.45
CA PHE A 94 -5.97 -2.41 3.98
C PHE A 94 -6.22 -1.45 2.81
N ALA A 95 -7.06 -1.85 1.84
CA ALA A 95 -7.46 -0.97 0.73
C ALA A 95 -8.22 0.26 1.23
N ARG A 96 -9.16 0.09 2.18
CA ARG A 96 -9.88 1.21 2.78
C ARG A 96 -8.93 2.20 3.49
N MET A 97 -7.96 1.68 4.26
CA MET A 97 -6.96 2.52 4.92
C MET A 97 -6.20 3.39 3.91
N ALA A 98 -5.88 2.83 2.74
CA ALA A 98 -5.24 3.57 1.64
C ALA A 98 -6.16 4.63 1.04
N GLU A 99 -7.42 4.30 0.79
CA GLU A 99 -8.41 5.22 0.20
C GLU A 99 -8.64 6.46 1.06
N ILE A 100 -8.74 6.28 2.39
CA ILE A 100 -8.97 7.37 3.33
C ILE A 100 -7.69 8.02 3.85
N GLN A 101 -6.52 7.52 3.43
CA GLN A 101 -5.21 7.94 3.93
C GLN A 101 -5.15 7.90 5.47
N GLU A 102 -5.55 6.77 6.06
CA GLU A 102 -5.50 6.58 7.52
C GLU A 102 -4.06 6.83 8.01
N PRO A 103 -3.84 7.54 9.15
CA PRO A 103 -2.50 7.89 9.60
C PRO A 103 -1.55 6.69 9.68
N LEU A 104 -2.02 5.57 10.24
CA LEU A 104 -1.25 4.32 10.30
C LEU A 104 -0.84 3.82 8.91
N TYR A 105 -1.71 3.94 7.90
CA TYR A 105 -1.33 3.57 6.53
C TYR A 105 -0.21 4.45 5.97
N GLN A 106 -0.28 5.77 6.23
CA GLN A 106 0.77 6.70 5.81
C GLN A 106 2.10 6.35 6.48
N ASP A 107 2.10 6.03 7.77
CA ASP A 107 3.29 5.61 8.52
C ASP A 107 3.86 4.29 7.95
N LEU A 108 3.00 3.30 7.70
CA LEU A 108 3.40 2.03 7.08
C LEU A 108 4.06 2.24 5.72
N MET A 109 3.51 3.12 4.88
CA MET A 109 4.03 3.35 3.53
C MET A 109 5.27 4.26 3.51
N SER A 110 5.36 5.20 4.44
CA SER A 110 6.45 6.17 4.51
C SER A 110 7.66 5.62 5.24
N GLU A 111 7.47 4.85 6.32
CA GLU A 111 8.50 4.41 7.26
C GLU A 111 8.75 2.91 7.25
N GLY A 112 7.72 2.11 6.99
CA GLY A 112 7.74 0.66 7.11
C GLY A 112 8.77 -0.06 6.23
N VAL A 113 9.14 -1.25 6.67
CA VAL A 113 10.06 -2.17 5.98
C VAL A 113 9.28 -3.38 5.50
N ASP A 114 9.22 -3.56 4.19
CA ASP A 114 8.62 -4.76 3.59
C ASP A 114 9.48 -5.99 3.89
N LEU A 115 8.92 -6.89 4.71
CA LEU A 115 9.53 -8.17 5.06
C LEU A 115 9.11 -9.28 4.09
N TRP A 116 7.88 -9.19 3.60
CA TRP A 116 7.30 -10.12 2.65
C TRP A 116 6.24 -9.41 1.81
N THR A 117 6.26 -9.60 0.50
CA THR A 117 5.17 -9.19 -0.40
C THR A 117 4.96 -10.27 -1.44
N ARG A 118 3.74 -10.82 -1.52
CA ARG A 118 3.41 -11.89 -2.49
C ARG A 118 3.08 -11.35 -3.87
N THR A 119 2.61 -10.10 -3.97
CA THR A 119 2.20 -9.46 -5.23
C THR A 119 2.64 -8.00 -5.26
N PRO A 120 3.27 -7.50 -6.35
CA PRO A 120 3.68 -6.10 -6.44
C PRO A 120 2.48 -5.15 -6.28
N ALA A 121 2.67 -4.09 -5.48
CA ALA A 121 1.66 -3.07 -5.17
C ALA A 121 0.90 -2.49 -6.39
N ALA A 122 1.47 -2.60 -7.60
CA ALA A 122 0.87 -2.17 -8.86
C ALA A 122 -0.45 -2.87 -9.24
N LEU A 123 -0.77 -4.04 -8.65
CA LEU A 123 -2.04 -4.74 -8.92
C LEU A 123 -3.20 -4.30 -8.01
N PHE A 124 -2.96 -3.39 -7.06
CA PHE A 124 -3.99 -2.86 -6.16
C PHE A 124 -4.63 -1.56 -6.65
N THR A 125 -4.48 -1.18 -7.93
CA THR A 125 -5.22 -0.04 -8.51
C THR A 125 -6.71 -0.38 -8.62
N PHE A 126 -7.47 -0.14 -7.55
CA PHE A 126 -8.91 -0.23 -7.54
C PHE A 126 -9.52 0.98 -8.26
N GLY A 127 -10.31 0.71 -9.31
CA GLY A 127 -11.45 1.51 -9.74
C GLY A 127 -11.18 2.92 -10.28
N SER A 128 -11.13 3.08 -11.60
CA SER A 128 -11.50 4.35 -12.23
C SER A 128 -12.95 4.73 -11.87
N PRO A 129 -13.30 6.01 -11.66
CA PRO A 129 -14.64 6.40 -11.24
C PRO A 129 -15.67 6.10 -12.34
N LYS A 130 -16.76 5.40 -11.98
CA LYS A 130 -17.92 5.19 -12.84
C LYS A 130 -18.55 6.55 -13.22
N ARG A 131 -18.47 6.93 -14.51
CA ARG A 131 -19.35 7.97 -15.08
C ARG A 131 -20.80 7.53 -14.94
N LYS A 132 -21.63 8.34 -14.28
CA LYS A 132 -23.10 8.22 -14.35
C LYS A 132 -23.54 8.44 -15.80
N THR A 133 -24.06 7.41 -16.44
CA THR A 133 -24.89 7.54 -17.65
C THR A 133 -26.34 7.64 -17.19
N THR A 134 -26.87 8.85 -17.06
CA THR A 134 -28.32 9.03 -17.02
C THR A 134 -28.83 8.98 -18.45
N SER A 135 -29.47 7.87 -18.80
CA SER A 135 -30.39 7.76 -19.92
C SER A 135 -31.59 8.66 -19.67
N ASN A 136 -31.90 9.57 -20.60
CA ASN A 136 -33.29 9.86 -20.89
C ASN A 136 -33.46 10.13 -22.38
N GLY A 137 -34.46 9.47 -22.96
CA GLY A 137 -34.53 9.17 -24.38
C GLY A 137 -35.24 10.18 -25.28
N ARG A 138 -35.41 9.72 -26.52
CA ARG A 138 -36.32 10.15 -27.61
C ARG A 138 -35.75 11.11 -28.67
N ALA A 139 -35.49 10.52 -29.84
CA ALA A 139 -35.31 11.11 -31.18
C ALA A 139 -36.68 11.62 -31.74
N PRO A 140 -36.85 12.11 -33.01
CA PRO A 140 -35.90 12.21 -34.15
C PRO A 140 -36.02 13.48 -35.04
N SER A 141 -35.13 13.64 -36.03
CA SER A 141 -35.45 13.84 -37.47
C SER A 141 -34.44 14.69 -38.29
N LEU A 142 -33.97 14.07 -39.38
CA LEU A 142 -33.72 14.57 -40.74
C LEU A 142 -33.34 16.05 -40.98
N SER A 143 -32.18 16.30 -41.62
CA SER A 143 -32.13 16.73 -43.03
C SER A 143 -30.71 17.02 -43.54
N LYS A 144 -30.42 16.43 -44.71
CA LYS A 144 -29.67 16.91 -45.89
C LYS A 144 -28.61 18.03 -45.74
N GLY A 145 -27.45 17.77 -46.33
CA GLY A 145 -26.90 18.73 -47.31
C GLY A 145 -25.39 19.02 -47.25
N ALA A 146 -24.75 18.78 -48.40
CA ALA A 146 -23.72 19.62 -49.02
C ALA A 146 -22.26 19.57 -48.50
N ILE A 147 -21.48 18.76 -49.22
CA ILE A 147 -20.26 19.11 -49.97
C ILE A 147 -19.99 20.63 -50.05
N ALA A 148 -18.77 21.09 -49.70
CA ALA A 148 -17.87 21.80 -50.61
C ALA A 148 -16.69 22.56 -49.93
N LYS A 149 -15.50 22.24 -50.45
CA LYS A 149 -14.40 23.13 -50.86
C LYS A 149 -13.41 23.72 -49.83
N ARG A 150 -12.15 23.39 -50.11
CA ARG A 150 -10.89 24.07 -49.75
C ARG A 150 -10.86 25.53 -50.25
N SER A 151 -10.17 26.40 -49.51
CA SER A 151 -9.22 27.40 -50.06
C SER A 151 -8.33 27.97 -48.93
N VAL A 152 -7.05 27.63 -48.90
CA VAL A 152 -5.82 28.35 -49.37
C VAL A 152 -5.45 29.65 -48.63
N ALA A 153 -4.21 29.65 -48.12
CA ALA A 153 -3.29 30.77 -47.84
C ALA A 153 -3.68 31.74 -46.70
N ARG A 154 -2.76 32.24 -45.87
CA ARG A 154 -1.48 32.86 -46.25
C ARG A 154 -0.52 32.94 -45.06
N THR A 155 0.74 32.64 -45.33
CA THR A 155 1.93 32.90 -44.51
C THR A 155 2.17 34.40 -44.32
N THR A 156 2.49 34.85 -43.10
CA THR A 156 3.52 35.89 -42.87
C THR A 156 4.19 35.70 -41.51
N ARG A 157 5.47 36.03 -41.49
CA ARG A 157 6.54 35.71 -40.53
C ARG A 157 6.96 36.97 -39.77
N SER A 158 7.37 36.85 -38.49
CA SER A 158 8.45 37.59 -37.78
C SER A 158 8.19 37.52 -36.26
N LEU A 159 8.95 36.75 -35.47
CA LEU A 159 10.26 37.01 -34.81
C LEU A 159 10.20 38.05 -33.65
N PRO A 160 11.06 37.89 -32.63
CA PRO A 160 10.66 37.98 -31.23
C PRO A 160 11.24 39.20 -30.50
N SER A 161 10.73 39.50 -29.32
CA SER A 161 11.37 40.42 -28.38
C SER A 161 11.26 39.89 -26.94
N ARG A 162 12.43 39.61 -26.38
CA ARG A 162 12.73 39.22 -25.00
C ARG A 162 12.89 40.50 -24.13
N PRO A 163 13.22 40.41 -22.83
CA PRO A 163 12.35 40.74 -21.69
C PRO A 163 12.67 42.09 -21.03
N ARG A 164 11.87 42.52 -20.04
CA ARG A 164 12.30 43.50 -19.04
C ARG A 164 11.94 43.05 -17.61
N ARG A 165 12.99 43.06 -16.78
CA ARG A 165 12.97 43.04 -15.31
C ARG A 165 12.26 44.30 -14.79
N SER A 166 11.59 44.14 -13.66
CA SER A 166 11.66 45.01 -12.47
C SER A 166 11.31 44.17 -11.26
#